data_AF-A0A349K439-F1
#
_entry.id   AF-A0A349K439-F1
#
_cell.length_a   1.000
_cell.length_b   1.000
_cell.length_c   1.000
_cell.angle_alpha   90.00
_cell.angle_beta   90.00
_cell.angle_gamma   90.00
#
_symmetry.space_group_name_H-M   'P 1'
#
loop_
_entity.id
_entity.type
_entity.pdbx_description
1 polymer ?
#
loop_
_entity_poly.entity_id
_entity_poly.type
_entity_poly.pdbx_seq_one_letter_code
_entity_poly.pdbx_strand_id
1 'polypeptide(L)' 'MSDQSLGNYRSLHGLPELAGVANLAGAAGPGLGVQECVDRLKCFHYALQRIWQTLLTRIACEPIYELKMGYSYHAYL' A
#
# COMPACT_ATOMS: atom_id res chain seq x y z
N MET A 1 24.32 -5.75 -2.90
CA MET A 1 24.12 -6.67 -4.03
C MET A 1 24.69 -5.98 -5.25
N SER A 2 25.56 -6.65 -6.02
CA SER A 2 26.12 -6.08 -7.24
C SER A 2 25.01 -5.86 -8.28
N ASP A 3 25.07 -4.75 -9.01
CA ASP A 3 24.06 -4.32 -10.00
C ASP A 3 23.73 -5.43 -11.03
N GLN A 4 24.74 -6.23 -11.37
CA GLN A 4 24.63 -7.40 -12.25
C GLN A 4 23.73 -8.53 -11.72
N SER A 5 23.55 -8.65 -10.40
CA SER A 5 22.66 -9.66 -9.79
C SER A 5 21.18 -9.31 -9.90
N LEU A 6 20.84 -8.01 -9.94
CA LEU A 6 19.46 -7.53 -10.04
C LEU A 6 18.92 -7.66 -11.48
N GLY A 7 19.76 -7.40 -12.49
CA GLY A 7 19.39 -7.59 -13.91
C GLY A 7 19.19 -9.06 -14.31
N ASN A 8 19.78 -10.01 -13.58
CA ASN A 8 19.63 -11.45 -13.79
C ASN A 8 18.61 -12.10 -12.83
N TYR A 9 17.87 -11.31 -12.05
CA TYR A 9 16.85 -11.84 -11.14
C TYR A 9 15.69 -12.42 -11.94
N ARG A 10 15.33 -13.67 -11.65
CA ARG A 10 14.17 -14.34 -12.26
C ARG A 10 13.09 -14.48 -11.20
N SER A 11 11.98 -13.79 -11.42
CA SER A 11 10.82 -13.89 -10.54
C SER A 11 10.28 -15.33 -10.47
N LEU A 12 9.84 -15.71 -9.28
CA LEU A 12 9.30 -17.04 -9.00
C LEU A 12 8.05 -17.27 -9.88
N HIS A 13 8.00 -18.40 -10.59
CA HIS A 13 6.89 -18.78 -11.48
C HIS A 13 6.51 -17.73 -12.56
N GLY A 14 7.44 -16.83 -12.93
CA GLY A 14 7.13 -15.78 -13.90
C GLY A 14 6.16 -14.71 -13.36
N LEU A 15 6.03 -14.60 -12.04
CA LEU A 15 5.27 -13.53 -11.41
C LEU A 15 5.86 -12.16 -11.79
N PRO A 16 5.04 -11.11 -11.92
CA PRO A 16 5.56 -9.77 -12.18
C PRO A 16 6.39 -9.29 -10.99
N GLU A 17 7.56 -8.70 -11.27
CA GLU A 17 8.43 -8.13 -10.23
C GLU A 17 7.70 -7.04 -9.43
N LEU A 18 7.90 -7.03 -8.11
CA LEU A 18 7.26 -6.08 -7.18
C LEU A 18 5.76 -5.88 -7.44
N ALA A 19 5.03 -6.99 -7.66
CA ALA A 19 3.60 -7.00 -7.98
C ALA A 19 3.22 -6.21 -9.25
N GLY A 20 4.17 -6.01 -10.17
CA GLY A 20 4.01 -5.22 -11.39
C GLY A 20 4.13 -3.71 -11.18
N VAL A 21 4.48 -3.26 -9.98
CA VAL A 21 4.60 -1.83 -9.64
C VAL A 21 5.94 -1.25 -10.05
N ALA A 22 7.00 -2.03 -9.96
CA ALA A 22 8.35 -1.62 -10.32
C ALA A 22 9.25 -2.84 -10.62
N ASN A 23 10.41 -2.59 -11.21
CA ASN A 23 11.46 -3.61 -11.35
C ASN A 23 12.43 -3.52 -10.18
N LEU A 24 13.10 -4.62 -9.85
CA LEU A 24 14.06 -4.63 -8.72
C LEU A 24 15.21 -3.65 -8.90
N ALA A 25 15.74 -3.51 -10.12
CA ALA A 25 16.78 -2.52 -10.43
C ALA A 25 16.28 -1.07 -10.23
N GLY A 26 15.02 -0.79 -10.57
CA GLY A 26 14.42 0.53 -10.37
C GLY A 26 14.10 0.83 -8.91
N ALA A 27 13.77 -0.19 -8.12
CA ALA A 27 13.51 -0.06 -6.68
C ALA A 27 14.79 -0.03 -5.82
N ALA A 28 15.92 -0.50 -6.36
CA ALA A 28 17.22 -0.47 -5.69
C ALA A 28 17.89 0.92 -5.70
N GLY A 29 17.19 1.94 -6.20
CA GLY A 29 17.65 3.32 -6.16
C GLY A 29 17.82 3.88 -4.74
N PRO A 30 18.44 5.06 -4.61
CA PRO A 30 18.53 5.74 -3.32
C PRO A 30 17.13 5.94 -2.73
N GLY A 31 16.98 5.59 -1.46
CA GLY A 31 15.72 5.76 -0.74
C GLY A 31 15.32 7.23 -0.63
N LEU A 32 14.05 7.46 -0.27
CA LEU A 32 13.53 8.80 -0.04
C LEU A 32 14.18 9.42 1.20
N GLY A 33 14.32 10.74 1.19
CA GLY A 33 14.71 11.49 2.39
C GLY A 33 13.67 11.33 3.50
N VAL A 34 14.09 11.48 4.77
CA VAL A 34 13.20 11.35 5.93
C VAL A 34 11.97 12.26 5.80
N GLN A 35 12.17 13.51 5.37
CA GLN A 35 11.08 14.45 5.21
C GLN A 35 10.07 14.00 4.15
N GLU A 36 10.55 13.49 3.02
CA GLU A 36 9.71 13.00 1.92
C GLU A 36 8.95 11.72 2.31
N CYS A 37 9.58 10.83 3.08
CA CYS A 37 8.91 9.71 3.73
C CYS A 37 7.76 10.18 4.64
N VAL A 38 8.05 11.14 5.52
CA VAL A 38 7.06 11.68 6.46
C VAL A 38 5.89 12.33 5.72
N ASP A 39 6.16 13.09 4.66
CA ASP A 39 5.10 13.76 3.90
C ASP A 39 4.23 12.78 3.11
N ARG A 40 4.82 11.70 2.55
CA ARG A 40 4.03 10.59 1.97
C ARG A 40 3.19 9.89 3.03
N LEU A 41 3.74 9.61 4.21
CA LEU A 41 3.01 8.99 5.31
C LEU A 41 1.85 9.85 5.80
N LYS A 42 2.03 11.17 5.92
CA LYS A 42 0.94 12.10 6.24
C LYS A 42 -0.16 12.08 5.20
N CYS A 43 0.20 12.05 3.91
CA CYS A 43 -0.76 11.94 2.82
C CYS A 43 -1.56 10.63 2.91
N PHE A 44 -0.89 9.49 3.12
CA PHE A 44 -1.56 8.20 3.30
C PHE A 44 -2.46 8.18 4.53
N HIS A 45 -1.98 8.69 5.66
CA HIS A 45 -2.78 8.79 6.88
C HIS A 45 -4.04 9.63 6.64
N TYR A 46 -3.91 10.81 6.01
CA TYR A 46 -5.06 11.64 5.68
C TYR A 46 -6.04 10.92 4.75
N ALA A 47 -5.56 10.31 3.65
CA ALA A 47 -6.41 9.60 2.70
C ALA A 47 -7.17 8.44 3.36
N LEU A 48 -6.48 7.63 4.15
CA LEU A 48 -7.08 6.51 4.90
C LEU A 48 -8.12 7.01 5.89
N GLN A 49 -7.84 8.10 6.63
CA GLN A 49 -8.79 8.71 7.55
C GLN A 49 -10.08 9.17 6.83
N ARG A 50 -9.95 9.77 5.65
CA ARG A 50 -11.10 10.25 4.86
C ARG A 50 -11.92 9.10 4.28
N ILE A 51 -11.25 8.04 3.80
CA ILE A 51 -11.91 6.82 3.34
C ILE A 51 -12.68 6.19 4.50
N TRP A 52 -12.03 6.04 5.66
CA TRP A 52 -12.66 5.49 6.85
C TRP A 52 -13.91 6.26 7.27
N GLN A 53 -13.86 7.59 7.35
CA GLN A 53 -15.03 8.43 7.66
C GLN A 53 -16.19 8.20 6.67
N THR A 54 -15.86 8.03 5.39
CA THR A 54 -16.85 7.76 4.34
C THR A 54 -17.49 6.39 4.53
N LEU A 55 -16.69 5.36 4.80
CA LEU A 55 -17.16 3.99 5.07
C LEU A 55 -18.03 3.94 6.33
N LEU A 56 -17.59 4.58 7.41
CA LEU A 56 -18.32 4.66 8.68
C LEU A 56 -19.72 5.25 8.50
N THR A 57 -19.82 6.35 7.76
CA THR A 57 -21.10 7.01 7.44
C THR A 57 -22.04 6.09 6.64
N ARG A 58 -21.48 5.12 5.91
CA ARG A 58 -22.23 4.16 5.08
C ARG A 58 -22.50 2.82 5.76
N ILE A 59 -21.97 2.56 6.96
CA ILE A 59 -22.15 1.28 7.69
C ILE A 59 -23.64 0.94 7.86
N ALA A 60 -24.48 1.92 8.16
CA ALA A 60 -25.91 1.69 8.34
C ALA A 60 -26.62 1.22 7.06
N CYS A 61 -26.15 1.65 5.89
CA CYS A 61 -26.72 1.31 4.58
C CYS A 61 -26.12 0.06 3.95
N GLU A 62 -24.99 -0.44 4.45
CA GLU A 62 -24.34 -1.65 3.91
C GLU A 62 -25.25 -2.88 4.17
N PRO A 63 -25.64 -3.67 3.16
CA PRO A 63 -26.42 -4.89 3.40
C PRO A 63 -25.55 -6.10 3.77
N ILE A 64 -24.25 -6.09 3.42
CA ILE A 64 -23.34 -7.23 3.62
C ILE A 64 -22.68 -7.14 5.00
N TYR A 65 -22.84 -8.19 5.82
CA TYR A 65 -22.35 -8.21 7.20
C TYR A 65 -20.81 -8.16 7.26
N GLU A 66 -20.13 -8.90 6.40
CA GLU A 66 -18.67 -8.97 6.31
C GLU A 66 -18.05 -7.60 6.03
N LEU A 67 -18.71 -6.79 5.18
CA LEU A 67 -18.28 -5.43 4.88
C LEU A 67 -18.47 -4.48 6.08
N LYS A 68 -19.59 -4.58 6.82
CA LYS A 68 -19.75 -3.82 8.07
C LYS A 68 -18.69 -4.16 9.10
N MET A 69 -18.38 -5.45 9.24
CA MET A 69 -17.36 -5.93 10.17
C MET A 69 -15.98 -5.39 9.77
N GLY A 70 -15.64 -5.44 8.48
CA GLY A 70 -14.43 -4.84 7.95
C GLY A 70 -14.33 -3.33 8.23
N TYR A 71 -15.38 -2.57 7.95
CA TYR A 71 -15.41 -1.12 8.20
C TYR A 71 -15.33 -0.78 9.70
N SER A 72 -15.96 -1.58 10.55
CA SER A 72 -15.93 -1.40 12.01
C SER A 72 -14.56 -1.75 12.62
N TYR A 73 -13.88 -2.77 12.09
CA TYR A 73 -12.52 -3.12 12.54
C TYR A 73 -11.52 -1.99 12.24
N HIS A 74 -11.63 -1.38 11.06
CA HIS A 74 -10.80 -0.22 10.68
C HIS A 74 -11.11 1.06 11.47
N ALA A 75 -12.20 1.11 12.25
CA ALA A 75 -12.50 2.22 13.15
C ALA A 75 -11.67 2.21 14.45
N TYR A 76 -11.10 1.06 14.79
CA TYR A 76 -10.35 0.88 16.02
C TYR A 76 -8.84 1.07 15.86
N LEU A 77 -8.32 0.86 14.64
CA LEU A 77 -6.91 1.01 14.28
C LEU A 77 -6.55 2.48 14.00
#